data_AF-A0A4Y2J3N0-F1
#
_entry.id   AF-A0A4Y2J3N0-F1
#
_cell.length_a   1.000
_cell.length_b   1.000
_cell.length_c   1.000
_cell.angle_alpha   90.00
_cell.angle_beta   90.00
_cell.angle_gamma   90.00
#
_symmetry.space_group_name_H-M   'P 1'
#
loop_
_entity.id
_entity.type
_entity.pdbx_description
1 polymer ?
#
loop_
_entity_poly.entity_id
_entity_poly.type
_entity_poly.pdbx_seq_one_letter_code
_entity_poly.pdbx_strand_id
1 'polypeptide(L)'
;MKETYETLKHMLSSIEYSKHSCHICADLKVIAVLVGLQAAYTMFCCFLCQWDSRDRKKHFIKNVWPKRQKSFLIPGVKNEENEPPVASEKNFLPPLHIKLGLIRIMLKRWIVEEVDFSTYV
;
A
#
# COMPACT_ATOMS: atom_id res chain seq x y z
N MET A 1 -11.89 13.40 12.58
CA MET A 1 -12.53 12.36 11.74
C MET A 1 -11.57 11.18 11.67
N LYS A 2 -12.03 9.95 11.93
CA LYS A 2 -11.15 8.76 11.92
C LYS A 2 -11.15 8.11 10.55
N GLU A 3 -9.98 7.73 10.04
CA GLU A 3 -9.81 6.98 8.79
C GLU A 3 -10.14 5.50 9.01
N THR A 4 -11.41 5.18 9.17
CA THR A 4 -11.91 3.80 9.26
C THR A 4 -12.58 3.40 7.96
N TYR A 5 -12.68 2.07 7.75
CA TYR A 5 -13.40 1.50 6.61
C TYR A 5 -14.82 2.07 6.47
N GLU A 6 -15.59 2.07 7.54
CA GLU A 6 -16.96 2.60 7.54
C GLU A 6 -17.02 4.09 7.21
N THR A 7 -16.09 4.89 7.74
CA THR A 7 -16.06 6.33 7.47
C THR A 7 -15.77 6.61 6.00
N LEU A 8 -14.77 5.93 5.42
CA LEU A 8 -14.41 6.11 4.02
C LEU A 8 -15.50 5.58 3.07
N LYS A 9 -16.12 4.44 3.41
CA LYS A 9 -17.25 3.89 2.65
C LYS A 9 -18.44 4.86 2.63
N HIS A 10 -18.77 5.46 3.78
CA HIS A 10 -19.81 6.48 3.87
C HIS A 10 -19.49 7.71 3.03
N MET A 11 -18.25 8.23 3.10
CA MET A 11 -17.82 9.37 2.27
C MET A 11 -17.96 9.09 0.77
N LEU A 12 -17.50 7.91 0.31
CA LEU A 12 -17.61 7.51 -1.09
C LEU A 12 -19.07 7.42 -1.56
N SER A 13 -19.96 6.97 -0.68
CA SER A 13 -21.40 6.98 -0.95
C SER A 13 -21.95 8.40 -1.05
N SER A 14 -21.54 9.31 -0.18
CA SER A 14 -22.03 10.71 -0.17
C SER A 14 -21.63 11.49 -1.41
N ILE A 15 -20.49 11.16 -2.04
CA ILE A 15 -20.04 11.78 -3.30
C ILE A 15 -20.45 10.98 -4.54
N GLU A 16 -21.30 9.95 -4.37
CA GLU A 16 -21.75 9.07 -5.44
C GLU A 16 -20.60 8.52 -6.30
N TYR A 17 -19.50 8.10 -5.65
CA TYR A 17 -18.26 7.71 -6.33
C TYR A 17 -18.46 6.68 -7.45
N SER A 18 -19.43 5.77 -7.29
CA SER A 18 -19.77 4.76 -8.30
C SER A 18 -20.16 5.36 -9.66
N LYS A 19 -20.77 6.56 -9.68
CA LYS A 19 -21.17 7.24 -10.92
C LYS A 19 -19.97 7.85 -11.67
N HIS A 20 -18.97 8.32 -10.93
CA HIS A 20 -17.85 9.08 -11.49
C HIS A 20 -16.59 8.23 -11.69
N SER A 21 -16.38 7.20 -10.87
CA SER A 21 -15.26 6.26 -10.95
C SER A 21 -13.87 6.93 -11.13
N CYS A 22 -13.69 8.07 -10.47
CA CYS A 22 -12.48 8.90 -10.51
C CYS A 22 -11.27 8.18 -9.90
N HIS A 23 -10.06 8.55 -10.30
CA HIS A 23 -8.86 8.05 -9.62
C HIS A 23 -8.70 8.73 -8.25
N ILE A 24 -8.27 7.97 -7.25
CA ILE A 24 -8.05 8.45 -5.88
C ILE A 24 -6.56 8.53 -5.61
N CYS A 25 -6.12 9.71 -5.14
CA CYS A 25 -4.76 9.97 -4.68
C CYS A 25 -4.79 10.12 -3.16
N ALA A 26 -4.16 9.20 -2.44
CA ALA A 26 -4.15 9.24 -0.98
C ALA A 26 -2.88 8.59 -0.40
N ASP A 27 -2.63 8.78 0.89
CA ASP A 27 -1.55 8.11 1.58
C ASP A 27 -1.78 6.58 1.64
N LEU A 28 -0.72 5.84 1.99
CA LEU A 28 -0.74 4.39 1.99
C LEU A 28 -1.78 3.79 2.96
N LYS A 29 -2.05 4.45 4.09
CA LYS A 29 -3.00 3.95 5.09
C LYS A 29 -4.42 4.07 4.56
N VAL A 30 -4.79 5.21 3.96
CA VAL A 30 -6.10 5.39 3.34
C VAL A 30 -6.29 4.42 2.17
N ILE A 31 -5.27 4.26 1.30
CA ILE A 31 -5.34 3.29 0.20
C ILE A 31 -5.52 1.87 0.73
N ALA A 32 -4.80 1.47 1.78
CA ALA A 32 -4.95 0.15 2.39
C ALA A 32 -6.39 -0.09 2.84
N VAL A 33 -7.03 0.88 3.49
CA VAL A 33 -8.43 0.77 3.89
C VAL A 33 -9.37 0.70 2.68
N LEU A 34 -9.12 1.50 1.63
CA LEU A 34 -9.93 1.54 0.41
C LEU A 34 -9.84 0.24 -0.41
N VAL A 35 -8.72 -0.48 -0.32
CA VAL A 35 -8.55 -1.79 -0.98
C VAL A 35 -8.82 -2.97 -0.04
N GLY A 36 -9.31 -2.70 1.18
CA GLY A 36 -9.67 -3.73 2.15
C GLY A 36 -8.47 -4.48 2.74
N LEU A 37 -7.27 -3.89 2.72
CA LEU A 37 -6.08 -4.46 3.34
C LEU A 37 -6.01 -4.16 4.83
N GLN A 38 -5.54 -5.15 5.60
CA GLN A 38 -5.29 -4.98 7.01
C GLN A 38 -4.22 -3.91 7.26
N ALA A 39 -4.53 -2.98 8.16
CA ALA A 39 -3.63 -1.89 8.54
C ALA A 39 -2.51 -2.40 9.48
N ALA A 40 -1.49 -3.05 8.93
CA ALA A 40 -0.27 -3.45 9.65
C ALA A 40 0.89 -3.74 8.69
N TYR A 41 2.09 -4.01 9.24
CA TYR A 41 3.23 -4.51 8.48
C TYR A 41 3.04 -6.00 8.14
N THR A 42 2.11 -6.24 7.22
CA THR A 42 1.70 -7.60 6.84
C THR A 42 2.59 -8.19 5.76
N MET A 43 2.57 -9.52 5.64
CA MET A 43 3.39 -10.28 4.68
C MET A 43 3.11 -9.88 3.22
N PHE A 44 1.88 -9.50 2.88
CA PHE A 44 1.46 -9.07 1.54
C PHE A 44 1.00 -7.61 1.57
N CYS A 45 1.92 -6.70 1.81
CA CYS A 45 1.64 -5.27 2.02
C CYS A 45 1.33 -4.49 0.74
N CYS A 46 1.59 -5.04 -0.44
CA CYS A 46 1.32 -4.35 -1.71
C CYS A 46 -0.17 -4.41 -2.08
N PHE A 47 -0.74 -3.26 -2.44
CA PHE A 47 -2.15 -3.13 -2.85
C PHE A 47 -2.41 -3.49 -4.32
N LEU A 48 -1.36 -3.54 -5.15
CA LEU A 48 -1.44 -3.88 -6.58
C LEU A 48 -1.13 -5.36 -6.85
N CYS A 49 -0.25 -5.98 -6.06
CA CYS A 49 0.21 -7.34 -6.30
C CYS A 49 0.48 -8.09 -4.99
N GLN A 50 0.57 -9.42 -5.09
CA GLN A 50 0.86 -10.32 -3.97
C GLN A 50 2.38 -10.40 -3.71
N TRP A 51 3.03 -9.25 -3.60
CA TRP A 51 4.44 -9.18 -3.22
C TRP A 51 4.60 -9.64 -1.77
N ASP A 52 5.40 -10.69 -1.58
CA ASP A 52 5.70 -11.24 -0.26
C ASP A 52 6.91 -10.51 0.34
N SER A 53 6.70 -9.66 1.34
CA SER A 53 7.76 -8.90 2.01
C SER A 53 8.73 -9.80 2.81
N ARG A 54 8.39 -11.07 3.03
CA ARG A 54 9.23 -12.05 3.74
C ARG A 54 10.06 -12.95 2.82
N ASP A 55 9.75 -13.03 1.52
CA ASP A 55 10.50 -13.85 0.55
C ASP A 55 11.82 -13.19 0.09
N ARG A 56 12.79 -13.09 1.01
CA ARG A 56 14.11 -12.48 0.79
C ARG A 56 14.90 -13.10 -0.37
N LYS A 57 14.60 -14.36 -0.73
CA LYS A 57 15.30 -15.06 -1.81
C LYS A 57 14.80 -14.62 -3.19
N LYS A 58 13.49 -14.44 -3.35
CA LYS A 58 12.89 -14.09 -4.64
C LYS A 58 12.72 -12.59 -4.87
N HIS A 59 12.95 -11.75 -3.85
CA HIS A 59 12.78 -10.29 -3.92
C HIS A 59 13.42 -9.63 -5.15
N PHE A 60 14.64 -10.03 -5.51
CA PHE A 60 15.38 -9.43 -6.62
C PHE A 60 15.43 -10.31 -7.88
N ILE A 61 14.86 -11.51 -7.82
CA ILE A 61 14.82 -12.47 -8.93
C ILE A 61 13.47 -12.36 -9.66
N LYS A 62 12.40 -12.18 -8.90
CA LYS A 62 11.03 -12.16 -9.40
C LYS A 62 10.57 -10.72 -9.60
N ASN A 63 10.53 -10.31 -10.87
CA ASN A 63 10.09 -8.97 -11.26
C ASN A 63 8.57 -8.86 -11.43
N VAL A 64 7.88 -9.98 -11.66
CA VAL A 64 6.43 -10.02 -11.88
C VAL A 64 5.76 -10.82 -10.78
N TRP A 65 4.96 -10.15 -9.97
CA TRP A 65 4.14 -10.76 -8.92
C TRP A 65 2.68 -10.87 -9.37
N PRO A 66 1.94 -11.91 -8.92
CA PRO A 66 0.53 -12.03 -9.24
C PRO A 66 -0.23 -10.77 -8.84
N LYS A 67 -1.03 -10.22 -9.76
CA LYS A 67 -1.91 -9.08 -9.44
C LYS A 67 -2.92 -9.50 -8.38
N ARG A 68 -3.30 -8.56 -7.51
CA ARG A 68 -4.38 -8.78 -6.55
C ARG A 68 -5.70 -8.69 -7.32
N GLN A 69 -6.32 -9.82 -7.65
CA GLN A 69 -7.63 -9.81 -8.31
C GLN A 69 -8.74 -9.71 -7.28
N LYS A 70 -9.82 -9.01 -7.65
CA LYS A 70 -11.01 -8.83 -6.82
C LYS A 70 -11.69 -10.16 -6.43
N SER A 71 -11.43 -11.24 -7.17
CA SER A 71 -11.93 -12.59 -6.91
C SER A 71 -11.21 -13.37 -5.83
N PHE A 72 -10.03 -12.91 -5.36
CA PHE A 72 -9.25 -13.59 -4.31
C PHE A 72 -9.50 -13.04 -2.90
N LEU A 73 -10.40 -12.06 -2.79
CA LEU A 73 -10.79 -11.37 -1.56
C LEU A 73 -11.67 -12.23 -0.66
N ILE A 74 -11.07 -13.25 -0.07
CA ILE A 74 -11.65 -13.96 1.08
C ILE A 74 -11.14 -13.23 2.34
N PRO A 75 -12.01 -12.56 3.11
CA PRO A 75 -11.60 -11.95 4.38
C PRO A 75 -10.83 -12.95 5.25
N GLY A 76 -9.64 -12.57 5.71
CA GLY A 76 -8.73 -13.42 6.48
C GLY A 76 -7.65 -14.14 5.67
N VAL A 77 -7.71 -14.12 4.33
CA VAL A 77 -6.68 -14.69 3.44
C VAL A 77 -5.78 -13.57 2.91
N LYS A 78 -4.46 -13.77 2.92
CA LYS A 78 -3.46 -12.84 2.35
C LYS A 78 -3.63 -11.35 2.77
N ASN A 79 -4.06 -11.13 4.02
CA ASN A 79 -4.21 -9.83 4.69
C ASN A 79 -5.35 -8.96 4.14
N GLU A 80 -6.36 -9.56 3.56
CA GLU A 80 -7.60 -8.89 3.16
C GLU A 80 -8.59 -8.98 4.32
N GLU A 81 -9.07 -7.83 4.80
CA GLU A 81 -9.94 -7.71 5.97
C GLU A 81 -11.39 -7.44 5.56
N ASN A 82 -11.59 -6.66 4.48
CA ASN A 82 -12.90 -6.21 4.03
C ASN A 82 -13.02 -6.25 2.50
N GLU A 83 -14.25 -6.22 1.98
CA GLU A 83 -14.47 -5.99 0.55
C GLU A 83 -13.99 -4.59 0.16
N PRO A 84 -13.21 -4.42 -0.93
CA PRO A 84 -12.66 -3.14 -1.32
C PRO A 84 -13.74 -2.21 -1.87
N PRO A 85 -14.01 -1.04 -1.25
CA PRO A 85 -14.92 -0.04 -1.78
C PRO A 85 -14.43 0.56 -3.10
N VAL A 86 -13.12 0.50 -3.38
CA VAL A 86 -12.50 1.05 -4.59
C VAL A 86 -11.55 0.03 -5.20
N ALA A 87 -11.59 -0.12 -6.52
CA ALA A 87 -10.68 -1.01 -7.24
C ALA A 87 -9.22 -0.56 -7.07
N SER A 88 -8.30 -1.50 -6.84
CA SER A 88 -6.87 -1.19 -6.61
C SER A 88 -6.25 -0.36 -7.74
N GLU A 89 -6.68 -0.58 -8.98
CA GLU A 89 -6.19 0.12 -10.17
C GLU A 89 -6.60 1.60 -10.22
N LYS A 90 -7.61 2.00 -9.45
CA LYS A 90 -8.08 3.38 -9.36
C LYS A 90 -7.37 4.18 -8.28
N ASN A 91 -6.50 3.57 -7.49
CA ASN A 91 -5.78 4.20 -6.40
C ASN A 91 -4.31 4.43 -6.78
N PHE A 92 -3.77 5.59 -6.43
CA PHE A 92 -2.34 5.88 -6.61
C PHE A 92 -1.77 6.67 -5.43
N LEU A 93 -0.48 6.45 -5.17
CA LEU A 93 0.25 7.13 -4.11
C LEU A 93 0.77 8.48 -4.61
N PRO A 94 0.63 9.57 -3.83
CA PRO A 94 1.31 10.81 -4.09
C PRO A 94 2.83 10.61 -4.20
N PRO A 95 3.52 11.15 -5.23
CA PRO A 95 4.97 11.06 -5.37
C PRO A 95 5.73 11.50 -4.11
N LEU A 96 5.17 12.46 -3.38
CA LEU A 96 5.71 12.96 -2.11
C LEU A 96 5.80 11.86 -1.03
N HIS A 97 4.75 11.06 -0.83
CA HIS A 97 4.78 10.00 0.19
C HIS A 97 5.78 8.89 -0.15
N ILE A 98 5.95 8.58 -1.44
CA ILE A 98 6.96 7.63 -1.90
C ILE A 98 8.36 8.18 -1.60
N LYS A 99 8.62 9.44 -1.99
CA LYS A 99 9.93 10.08 -1.77
C LYS A 99 10.28 10.16 -0.29
N LEU A 100 9.35 10.59 0.56
CA LEU A 100 9.54 10.66 2.01
C LEU A 100 9.77 9.26 2.61
N GLY A 101 9.05 8.24 2.14
CA GLY A 101 9.24 6.86 2.56
C GLY A 101 10.65 6.33 2.26
N LEU A 102 11.15 6.58 1.04
CA LEU A 102 12.50 6.16 0.63
C LEU A 102 13.59 6.88 1.44
N ILE A 103 13.49 8.19 1.61
CA ILE A 103 14.45 8.98 2.42
C ILE A 103 14.47 8.45 3.85
N ARG A 104 13.31 8.16 4.44
CA ARG A 104 13.23 7.59 5.79
C ARG A 104 13.93 6.23 5.89
N ILE A 105 13.80 5.37 4.88
CA ILE A 105 14.49 4.07 4.84
C ILE A 105 16.01 4.27 4.74
N MET A 106 16.47 5.17 3.87
CA MET A 106 17.89 5.49 3.71
C MET A 106 18.49 6.05 5.01
N LEU A 107 17.84 7.03 5.64
CA LEU A 107 18.29 7.62 6.91
C LEU A 107 18.36 6.57 8.02
N LYS A 108 17.36 5.69 8.14
CA LYS A 108 17.39 4.59 9.11
C LYS A 108 18.57 3.66 8.88
N ARG A 109 18.88 3.36 7.61
CA ARG A 109 20.02 2.53 7.24
C ARG A 109 21.33 3.21 7.63
N TRP A 110 21.48 4.50 7.31
CA TRP A 110 22.66 5.30 7.63
C TRP A 110 22.93 5.39 9.13
N ILE A 111 21.91 5.62 9.94
CA ILE A 111 22.04 5.68 11.41
C ILE A 111 22.47 4.31 11.97
N VAL A 112 22.02 3.21 11.39
CA VAL A 112 22.34 1.85 11.85
C VAL A 112 23.72 1.38 11.38
N GLU A 113 24.22 1.89 10.25
CA GLU A 113 25.47 1.42 9.62
C GLU A 113 26.69 2.33 9.88
N GLU A 114 26.59 3.46 10.61
CA GLU A 114 27.69 4.43 10.87
C GLU A 114 28.59 4.68 9.64
N VAL A 115 27.99 4.90 8.47
CA VAL A 115 28.75 5.02 7.22
C VAL A 115 29.50 6.36 7.17
N ASP A 116 30.83 6.30 7.13
CA ASP A 116 31.71 7.47 6.97
C ASP A 116 31.75 7.96 5.52
N PHE A 117 31.28 9.18 5.31
CA PHE A 117 31.24 9.85 4.01
C PHE A 117 32.55 10.52 3.60
N SER A 118 33.60 10.49 4.45
CA SER A 118 34.94 10.99 4.11
C SER A 118 35.57 10.27 2.91
N THR A 119 35.02 9.12 2.52
CA THR A 119 35.47 8.31 1.38
C THR A 119 34.80 8.66 0.05
N TYR A 120 33.77 9.51 0.06
CA TYR A 120 33.00 9.91 -1.13
C TYR A 120 33.22 11.38 -1.54
N VAL A 121 34.21 12.06 -0.94
CA VAL A 121 34.67 13.41 -1.33
C VAL A 121 36.08 13.32 -1.91
#